data_AF-A0A3L7RMX1-F1
#
_entry.id   AF-A0A3L7RMX1-F1
#
_cell.length_a   1.000
_cell.length_b   1.000
_cell.length_c   1.000
_cell.angle_alpha   90.00
_cell.angle_beta   90.00
_cell.angle_gamma   90.00
#
_symmetry.space_group_name_H-M   'P 1'
#
loop_
_entity.id
_entity.type
_entity.pdbx_description
1 polymer ?
#
loop_
_entity_poly.entity_id
_entity_poly.type
_entity_poly.pdbx_seq_one_letter_code
_entity_poly.pdbx_strand_id
1 'polypeptide(L)'
;MRKLAWIFIVGFSSVLVGAGENSIGCDHCVAKQKAQQQASEGRCRHVGGSMGGGRYEGVGFSTVSADHAISRCCYWGQRTAIGIGVAQGRNGWYATVLYR
;
A
#
# COMPACT_ATOMS: atom_id res chain seq x y z
N MET A 1 20.04 55.78 -18.90
CA MET A 1 20.55 54.42 -18.65
C MET A 1 19.98 53.93 -17.31
N ARG A 2 18.89 53.18 -17.32
CA ARG A 2 18.21 52.70 -16.09
C ARG A 2 18.21 51.17 -16.11
N LYS A 3 19.07 50.56 -15.31
CA LYS A 3 19.13 49.10 -15.10
C LYS A 3 17.96 48.70 -14.20
N LEU A 4 16.90 48.10 -14.75
CA LEU A 4 15.91 47.38 -13.96
C LEU A 4 16.43 45.98 -13.68
N ALA A 5 16.75 45.70 -12.42
CA ALA A 5 16.98 44.36 -11.92
C ALA A 5 15.63 43.65 -11.77
N TRP A 6 15.38 42.62 -12.56
CA TRP A 6 14.25 41.71 -12.37
C TRP A 6 14.74 40.50 -11.57
N ILE A 7 14.45 40.50 -10.28
CA ILE A 7 14.55 39.33 -9.42
C ILE A 7 13.30 38.47 -9.70
N PHE A 8 13.45 37.40 -10.47
CA PHE A 8 12.43 36.35 -10.52
C PHE A 8 12.67 35.39 -9.34
N ILE A 9 11.82 35.51 -8.33
CA ILE A 9 11.69 34.60 -7.20
C ILE A 9 11.28 33.23 -7.77
N VAL A 10 12.16 32.23 -7.65
CA VAL A 10 11.81 30.82 -7.88
C VAL A 10 10.91 30.35 -6.73
N GLY A 11 9.60 30.41 -6.94
CA GLY A 11 8.61 29.84 -6.04
C GLY A 11 8.60 28.32 -6.13
N PHE A 12 9.41 27.66 -5.29
CA PHE A 12 9.33 26.21 -5.09
C PHE A 12 8.17 25.92 -4.14
N SER A 13 6.94 25.81 -4.67
CA SER A 13 5.78 25.35 -3.89
C SER A 13 5.89 23.84 -3.69
N SER A 14 6.62 23.44 -2.64
CA SER A 14 6.52 22.10 -2.08
C SER A 14 5.11 21.90 -1.52
N VAL A 15 4.24 21.25 -2.29
CA VAL A 15 2.98 20.72 -1.74
C VAL A 15 3.35 19.56 -0.83
N LEU A 16 3.35 19.83 0.47
CA LEU A 16 3.32 18.81 1.51
C LEU A 16 1.95 18.11 1.43
N VAL A 17 1.87 16.99 0.70
CA VAL A 17 0.75 16.06 0.87
C VAL A 17 0.94 15.39 2.22
N GLY A 18 0.01 15.67 3.13
CA GLY A 18 0.01 15.19 4.50
C GLY A 18 0.10 13.67 4.57
N ALA A 19 1.07 13.20 5.37
CA ALA A 19 1.08 11.85 5.88
C ALA A 19 -0.21 11.65 6.70
N GLY A 20 -1.05 10.72 6.26
CA GLY A 20 -2.23 10.31 7.02
C GLY A 20 -1.81 9.75 8.37
N GLU A 21 -2.26 10.42 9.42
CA GLU A 21 -2.04 10.09 10.82
C GLU A 21 -2.79 8.81 11.28
N ASN A 22 -2.05 8.03 12.08
CA ASN A 22 -2.47 7.21 13.23
C ASN A 22 -3.28 5.92 13.00
N SER A 23 -2.55 4.82 12.76
CA SER A 23 -3.01 3.46 13.06
C SER A 23 -2.21 2.89 14.26
N ILE A 24 -2.89 2.44 15.32
CA ILE A 24 -2.31 1.94 16.60
C ILE A 24 -1.44 0.67 16.42
N GLY A 25 -1.37 0.13 15.21
CA GLY A 25 -0.28 -0.71 14.72
C GLY A 25 0.02 -0.32 13.28
N CYS A 26 1.24 -0.54 12.80
CA CYS A 26 1.57 -0.25 11.40
C CYS A 26 0.68 -1.08 10.46
N ASP A 27 -0.21 -0.42 9.69
CA ASP A 27 -1.14 -1.08 8.77
C ASP A 27 -0.41 -1.97 7.75
N HIS A 28 0.74 -1.50 7.27
CA HIS A 28 1.65 -2.28 6.43
C HIS A 28 2.15 -3.55 7.13
N CYS A 29 2.37 -3.55 8.44
CA CYS A 29 2.79 -4.73 9.18
C CYS A 29 1.65 -5.74 9.31
N VAL A 30 0.43 -5.28 9.59
CA VAL A 30 -0.76 -6.15 9.62
C VAL A 30 -0.97 -6.80 8.26
N ALA A 31 -0.92 -6.01 7.19
CA ALA A 31 -1.02 -6.52 5.82
C ALA A 31 0.11 -7.51 5.49
N LYS A 32 1.36 -7.21 5.92
CA LYS A 32 2.52 -8.08 5.69
C LYS A 32 2.40 -9.41 6.43
N GLN A 33 1.98 -9.39 7.70
CA GLN A 33 1.78 -10.58 8.51
C GLN A 33 0.73 -11.50 7.87
N LYS A 34 -0.38 -10.93 7.39
CA LYS A 34 -1.41 -11.68 6.66
C LYS A 34 -0.87 -12.28 5.36
N ALA A 35 -0.16 -11.50 4.56
CA ALA A 35 0.49 -12.00 3.35
C ALA A 35 1.48 -13.13 3.64
N GLN A 36 2.26 -13.03 4.72
CA GLN A 36 3.17 -14.09 5.17
C GLN A 36 2.42 -15.37 5.56
N GLN A 37 1.31 -15.25 6.27
CA GLN A 37 0.47 -16.39 6.61
C GLN A 37 -0.09 -17.09 5.36
N GLN A 38 -0.60 -16.32 4.39
CA GLN A 38 -1.05 -16.86 3.10
C GLN A 38 0.09 -17.58 2.36
N ALA A 39 1.29 -16.99 2.36
CA ALA A 39 2.46 -17.57 1.73
C ALA A 39 2.92 -18.87 2.40
N SER A 40 2.89 -18.95 3.74
CA SER A 40 3.22 -20.17 4.48
C SER A 40 2.17 -21.27 4.29
N GLU A 41 0.90 -20.91 4.13
CA GLU A 41 -0.20 -21.85 3.85
C GLU A 41 -0.27 -22.23 2.36
N GLY A 42 0.40 -21.48 1.48
CA GLY A 42 0.30 -21.65 0.03
C GLY A 42 -1.09 -21.32 -0.52
N ARG A 43 -1.87 -20.48 0.16
CA ARG A 43 -3.29 -20.24 -0.14
C ARG A 43 -3.65 -18.76 -0.09
N CYS A 44 -4.15 -18.23 -1.21
CA CYS A 44 -4.73 -16.90 -1.27
C CYS A 44 -6.16 -16.92 -0.73
N ARG A 45 -6.35 -16.38 0.48
CA ARG A 45 -7.64 -16.25 1.15
C ARG A 45 -7.68 -15.04 2.05
N HIS A 46 -8.87 -14.60 2.43
CA HIS A 46 -9.03 -13.67 3.54
C HIS A 46 -8.57 -14.35 4.83
N VAL A 47 -7.55 -13.81 5.49
CA VAL A 47 -6.92 -14.45 6.66
C VAL A 47 -7.81 -14.31 7.90
N GLY A 48 -8.58 -13.23 7.99
CA GLY A 48 -9.34 -12.84 9.19
C GLY A 48 -8.46 -12.10 10.21
N GLY A 49 -9.03 -11.73 11.36
CA GLY A 49 -8.31 -11.00 12.42
C GLY A 49 -8.22 -9.50 12.19
N SER A 50 -7.17 -8.86 12.72
CA SER A 50 -7.01 -7.40 12.72
C SER A 50 -7.01 -6.80 11.30
N MET A 51 -7.63 -5.64 11.17
CA MET A 51 -7.65 -4.83 9.95
C MET A 51 -6.78 -3.58 10.07
N GLY A 52 -6.01 -3.43 11.16
CA GLY A 52 -5.33 -2.17 11.46
C GLY A 52 -6.36 -1.02 11.53
N GLY A 53 -6.09 0.07 10.82
CA GLY A 53 -7.03 1.17 10.59
C GLY A 53 -8.04 0.93 9.45
N GLY A 54 -8.04 -0.26 8.84
CA GLY A 54 -8.79 -0.58 7.63
C GLY A 54 -10.21 -1.07 7.88
N ARG A 55 -11.06 -0.89 6.88
CA ARG A 55 -12.45 -1.39 6.85
C ARG A 55 -12.64 -2.54 5.86
N TYR A 56 -11.77 -2.62 4.86
CA TYR A 56 -11.82 -3.64 3.83
C TYR A 56 -10.45 -4.28 3.61
N GLU A 57 -10.46 -5.55 3.25
CA GLU A 57 -9.28 -6.31 2.89
C GLU A 57 -9.40 -6.72 1.42
N GLY A 58 -8.34 -6.53 0.66
CA GLY A 58 -8.17 -7.14 -0.65
C GLY A 58 -7.00 -8.09 -0.62
N VAL A 59 -7.21 -9.31 -1.12
CA VAL A 59 -6.16 -10.32 -1.26
C VAL A 59 -5.89 -10.57 -2.73
N GLY A 60 -4.64 -10.85 -3.06
CA GLY A 60 -4.19 -11.06 -4.42
C GLY A 60 -3.09 -12.11 -4.49
N PHE A 61 -3.02 -12.81 -5.62
CA PHE A 61 -1.98 -13.79 -5.89
C PHE A 61 -1.46 -13.67 -7.32
N SER A 62 -0.15 -13.83 -7.47
CA SER A 62 0.50 -13.84 -8.78
C SER A 62 1.75 -14.69 -8.80
N THR A 63 1.98 -15.41 -9.88
CA THR A 63 3.25 -16.11 -10.15
C THR A 63 4.29 -15.22 -10.82
N VAL A 64 3.91 -14.01 -11.24
CA VAL A 64 4.74 -13.13 -12.07
C VAL A 64 5.60 -12.19 -11.21
N SER A 65 4.97 -11.40 -10.34
CA SER A 65 5.65 -10.40 -9.51
C SER A 65 4.80 -9.96 -8.31
N ALA A 66 5.45 -9.28 -7.36
CA ALA A 66 4.79 -8.66 -6.21
C ALA A 66 3.75 -7.60 -6.63
N ASP A 67 4.11 -6.70 -7.54
CA ASP A 67 3.22 -5.64 -8.02
C ASP A 67 1.99 -6.21 -8.75
N HIS A 68 2.19 -7.28 -9.53
CA HIS A 68 1.08 -7.96 -10.20
C HIS A 68 0.17 -8.69 -9.20
N ALA A 69 0.68 -9.12 -8.04
CA ALA A 69 -0.17 -9.66 -6.97
C ALA A 69 -0.99 -8.54 -6.30
N ILE A 70 -0.39 -7.38 -6.03
CA ILE A 70 -1.08 -6.21 -5.48
C ILE A 70 -2.18 -5.74 -6.43
N SER A 71 -1.89 -5.66 -7.73
CA SER A 71 -2.85 -5.19 -8.72
C SER A 71 -4.07 -6.10 -8.90
N ARG A 72 -3.99 -7.34 -8.41
CA ARG A 72 -5.08 -8.33 -8.43
C ARG A 72 -5.95 -8.29 -7.17
N CYS A 73 -5.65 -7.45 -6.19
CA CYS A 73 -6.50 -7.29 -5.01
C CYS A 73 -7.86 -6.67 -5.38
N CYS A 74 -8.94 -7.16 -4.77
CA CYS A 74 -10.33 -6.86 -5.16
C CYS A 74 -10.67 -5.37 -5.33
N TYR A 75 -10.08 -4.50 -4.50
CA TYR A 75 -10.35 -3.05 -4.48
C TYR A 75 -9.17 -2.22 -4.99
N TRP A 76 -8.19 -2.83 -5.64
CA TRP A 76 -7.03 -2.11 -6.16
C TRP A 76 -7.47 -1.04 -7.17
N GLY A 77 -7.01 0.19 -6.96
CA GLY A 77 -7.42 1.36 -7.76
C GLY A 77 -8.85 1.87 -7.51
N GLN A 78 -9.65 1.20 -6.67
CA GLN A 78 -11.04 1.59 -6.36
C GLN A 78 -11.17 2.26 -4.99
N ARG A 79 -10.34 1.86 -4.03
CA ARG A 79 -10.36 2.38 -2.65
C ARG A 79 -8.98 2.89 -2.23
N THR A 80 -8.96 3.76 -1.24
CA THR A 80 -7.72 4.27 -0.65
C THR A 80 -7.02 3.16 0.13
N ALA A 81 -5.89 2.68 -0.40
CA ALA A 81 -5.02 1.76 0.31
C ALA A 81 -4.34 2.48 1.48
N ILE A 82 -4.38 1.87 2.66
CA ILE A 82 -3.73 2.38 3.88
C ILE A 82 -2.64 1.45 4.39
N GLY A 83 -2.65 0.18 3.97
CA GLY A 83 -1.63 -0.80 4.29
C GLY A 83 -1.46 -1.78 3.15
N ILE A 84 -0.23 -2.03 2.75
CA ILE A 84 0.13 -2.97 1.69
C ILE A 84 1.19 -3.92 2.24
N GLY A 85 0.95 -5.21 2.08
CA GLY A 85 1.87 -6.27 2.43
C GLY A 85 1.93 -7.33 1.35
N VAL A 86 3.14 -7.75 0.99
CA VAL A 86 3.36 -8.84 0.03
C VAL A 86 4.36 -9.82 0.61
N ALA A 87 4.16 -11.11 0.41
CA ALA A 87 5.11 -12.15 0.75
C ALA A 87 5.28 -13.12 -0.41
N GLN A 88 6.52 -13.59 -0.61
CA GLN A 88 6.81 -14.67 -1.55
C GLN A 88 6.61 -16.00 -0.83
N GLY A 89 5.75 -16.86 -1.38
CA GLY A 89 5.62 -18.26 -0.99
C GLY A 89 6.16 -19.17 -2.09
N ARG A 90 6.11 -20.49 -1.86
CA ARG A 90 6.64 -21.51 -2.79
C ARG A 90 6.05 -21.42 -4.20
N ASN A 91 4.80 -20.96 -4.30
CA ASN A 91 4.03 -21.02 -5.53
C ASN A 91 3.91 -19.66 -6.23
N GLY A 92 4.39 -18.57 -5.61
CA GLY A 92 4.23 -17.22 -6.12
C GLY A 92 4.16 -16.15 -5.02
N TRP A 93 3.65 -14.98 -5.39
CA TRP A 93 3.52 -13.79 -4.57
C TRP A 93 2.09 -13.68 -4.04
N TYR A 94 1.97 -13.49 -2.72
CA TYR A 94 0.71 -13.30 -2.02
C TYR A 94 0.67 -11.86 -1.51
N ALA A 95 -0.37 -11.13 -1.89
CA ALA A 95 -0.58 -9.75 -1.50
C ALA A 95 -1.82 -9.64 -0.60
N THR A 96 -1.70 -8.80 0.42
CA THR A 96 -2.81 -8.28 1.22
C THR A 96 -2.75 -6.76 1.19
N VAL A 97 -3.87 -6.12 0.91
CA VAL A 97 -4.04 -4.67 0.96
C VAL A 97 -5.21 -4.35 1.88
N LEU A 98 -4.98 -3.42 2.80
CA LEU A 98 -5.99 -2.86 3.69
C LEU A 98 -6.46 -1.53 3.12
N TYR A 99 -7.77 -1.31 3.13
CA TYR A 99 -8.39 -0.12 2.56
C TYR A 99 -9.30 0.58 3.57
N ARG A 100 -9.44 1.90 3.38
CA ARG A 100 -10.42 2.74 4.08
C ARG A 100 -11.84 2.59 3.49
#